data_AF-A0A843H3G4-F1
#
_entry.id   AF-A0A843H3G4-F1
#
_cell.length_a   1.000
_cell.length_b   1.000
_cell.length_c   1.000
_cell.angle_alpha   90.00
_cell.angle_beta   90.00
_cell.angle_gamma   90.00
#
_symmetry.space_group_name_H-M   'P 1'
#
loop_
_entity.id
_entity.type
_entity.pdbx_description
1 polymer ?
#
loop_
_entity_poly.entity_id
_entity_poly.type
_entity_poly.pdbx_seq_one_letter_code
_entity_poly.pdbx_strand_id
1 'polypeptide(L)' 'MREDRVTQQDCVLRWWKEHKYISTAESFSDLYILDLQGVIRNLKEKGYNIASKWVYTHNIYGKPVRYKRYWLQKEGE' A
#
# COMPACT_ATOMS: atom_id res chain seq x y z
N MET A 1 -30.68 0.64 -4.08
CA MET A 1 -29.48 0.50 -4.93
C MET A 1 -28.29 0.28 -4.00
N ARG A 2 -27.63 -0.88 -4.04
CA ARG A 2 -26.35 -1.04 -3.34
C ARG A 2 -25.30 -0.47 -4.28
N GLU A 3 -24.88 0.75 -3.99
CA GLU A 3 -23.68 1.33 -4.57
C GLU A 3 -22.53 0.40 -4.16
N ASP A 4 -21.87 -0.24 -5.12
CA ASP A 4 -20.66 -1.01 -4.87
C ASP A 4 -19.61 -0.03 -4.32
N ARG A 5 -19.62 0.15 -3.00
CA ARG A 5 -18.73 1.06 -2.28
C ARG A 5 -17.31 0.57 -2.53
N VAL A 6 -16.58 1.31 -3.35
CA VAL A 6 -15.14 1.11 -3.58
C VAL A 6 -14.47 0.97 -2.23
N THR A 7 -13.86 -0.19 -1.99
CA THR A 7 -13.21 -0.48 -0.72
C THR A 7 -11.80 0.09 -0.69
N GLN A 8 -11.22 0.22 0.50
CA GLN A 8 -9.80 0.60 0.61
C GLN A 8 -8.88 -0.39 -0.12
N GLN A 9 -9.26 -1.67 -0.21
CA GLN A 9 -8.53 -2.69 -0.98
C GLN A 9 -8.57 -2.37 -2.48
N ASP A 10 -9.74 -1.97 -3.00
CA ASP A 10 -9.89 -1.59 -4.40
C ASP A 10 -9.07 -0.34 -4.73
N CYS A 11 -9.02 0.65 -3.83
CA CYS A 11 -8.16 1.82 -3.99
C CYS A 11 -6.68 1.44 -4.10
N VAL A 12 -6.18 0.56 -3.22
CA VAL A 12 -4.78 0.10 -3.28
C VAL A 12 -4.50 -0.71 -4.55
N LEU A 13 -5.44 -1.55 -4.99
CA LEU A 13 -5.29 -2.30 -6.24
C LEU A 13 -5.28 -1.37 -7.47
N ARG A 14 -6.11 -0.32 -7.48
CA ARG A 14 -6.10 0.71 -8.53
C ARG A 14 -4.80 1.51 -8.52
N TRP A 15 -4.32 1.90 -7.34
CA TRP A 15 -3.03 2.58 -7.17
C TRP A 15 -1.90 1.81 -7.84
N TRP A 16 -1.83 0.48 -7.67
CA TRP A 16 -0.78 -0.33 -8.30
C TRP A 16 -0.86 -0.45 -9.83
N LYS A 17 -1.97 -0.03 -10.46
CA LYS A 17 -2.05 0.07 -11.93
C LYS A 17 -1.32 1.30 -12.45
N GLU A 18 -1.23 2.35 -11.64
CA GLU A 18 -0.67 3.66 -12.00
C GLU A 18 0.72 3.89 -11.38
N HIS A 19 0.98 3.26 -10.23
CA HIS A 19 2.18 3.42 -9.44
C HIS A 19 2.83 2.07 -9.10
N LYS A 20 4.17 2.02 -9.10
CA LYS A 20 4.90 0.75 -8.87
C LYS A 20 4.83 0.23 -7.44
N TYR A 21 4.60 1.09 -6.45
CA TYR A 21 4.56 0.71 -5.04
C TYR A 21 3.67 1.67 -4.25
N ILE A 22 3.31 1.28 -3.03
CA ILE A 22 2.63 2.14 -2.06
C ILE A 22 3.31 2.03 -0.69
N SER A 23 3.43 3.15 0.01
CA SER A 23 3.87 3.24 1.40
C SER A 23 2.78 3.81 2.29
N THR A 24 2.95 3.70 3.61
CA THR A 24 2.02 4.32 4.58
C THR A 24 1.93 5.85 4.39
N ALA A 25 2.98 6.49 3.89
CA ALA A 25 2.96 7.92 3.61
C ALA A 25 2.02 8.24 2.42
N GLU A 26 2.23 7.58 1.28
CA GLU A 26 1.39 7.75 0.07
C GLU A 26 -0.06 7.31 0.31
N SER A 27 -0.26 6.21 1.04
CA SER A 27 -1.61 5.76 1.37
C SER A 27 -2.38 6.77 2.21
N PHE A 28 -1.68 7.47 3.12
CA PHE A 28 -2.29 8.48 3.96
C PHE A 28 -2.52 9.79 3.21
N SER A 29 -1.52 10.29 2.47
CA SER A 29 -1.62 11.58 1.78
C SER A 29 -2.57 11.55 0.60
N ASP A 30 -2.57 10.47 -0.18
CA ASP A 30 -3.21 10.45 -1.50
C ASP A 30 -4.52 9.65 -1.48
N LEU A 31 -4.60 8.61 -0.65
CA LEU A 31 -5.79 7.73 -0.55
C LEU A 31 -6.56 7.89 0.76
N TYR A 32 -6.05 8.68 1.72
CA TYR A 32 -6.60 8.82 3.08
C TYR A 32 -6.85 7.48 3.80
N ILE A 33 -6.00 6.48 3.53
CA ILE A 33 -6.00 5.18 4.20
C ILE A 33 -5.02 5.23 5.38
N LEU A 34 -5.58 5.22 6.59
CA LEU A 34 -4.84 5.25 7.85
C LEU A 34 -4.13 3.91 8.15
N ASP A 35 -4.82 2.79 7.94
CA ASP A 35 -4.28 1.44 8.21
C ASP A 35 -3.97 0.69 6.92
N LEU A 36 -2.91 1.12 6.22
CA LEU A 36 -2.42 0.39 5.05
C LEU A 36 -2.03 -1.05 5.40
N GLN A 37 -1.50 -1.32 6.60
CA GLN A 37 -1.05 -2.66 6.96
C GLN A 37 -2.21 -3.66 7.02
N GLY A 38 -3.35 -3.25 7.60
CA GLY A 38 -4.59 -4.03 7.59
C GLY A 38 -5.08 -4.30 6.16
N VAL A 39 -5.05 -3.29 5.29
CA VAL A 39 -5.42 -3.44 3.87
C VAL A 39 -4.52 -4.45 3.16
N ILE A 40 -3.19 -4.36 3.34
CA ILE A 40 -2.22 -5.31 2.76
C ILE A 40 -2.46 -6.72 3.30
N ARG A 41 -2.70 -6.89 4.61
CA ARG A 41 -2.99 -8.20 5.20
C ARG A 41 -4.23 -8.83 4.54
N ASN A 42 -5.32 -8.08 4.46
CA ASN A 42 -6.57 -8.57 3.87
C ASN A 42 -6.41 -8.91 2.38
N LEU A 43 -5.55 -8.17 1.64
CA LEU A 43 -5.23 -8.50 0.24
C LEU A 43 -4.40 -9.79 0.13
N LYS A 44 -3.42 -10.00 1.02
CA LYS A 44 -2.66 -11.26 1.07
C LYS A 44 -3.56 -12.46 1.38
N GLU A 45 -4.49 -12.30 2.32
CA GLU A 45 -5.50 -13.32 2.65
C GLU A 45 -6.41 -13.64 1.46
N LYS A 46 -6.65 -12.67 0.57
CA LYS A 46 -7.36 -12.86 -0.70
C LYS A 46 -6.51 -13.49 -1.82
N GLY A 47 -5.24 -13.83 -1.55
CA GLY A 47 -4.35 -14.50 -2.50
C GLY A 47 -3.45 -13.57 -3.32
N TYR A 48 -3.45 -12.25 -3.07
CA TYR A 48 -2.57 -11.35 -3.81
C TYR A 48 -1.10 -11.51 -3.36
N ASN A 49 -0.20 -11.76 -4.32
CA ASN A 49 1.23 -11.84 -4.06
C ASN A 49 1.84 -10.43 -3.90
N ILE A 50 1.93 -9.97 -2.64
CA ILE A 50 2.41 -8.62 -2.30
C ILE A 50 3.76 -8.70 -1.57
N ALA A 51 4.80 -8.19 -2.23
CA ALA A 51 6.12 -8.04 -1.64
C ALA A 51 6.26 -6.73 -0.86
N SER A 52 7.31 -6.64 -0.05
CA SER A 52 7.61 -5.41 0.70
C SER A 52 9.11 -5.21 0.92
N LYS A 53 9.52 -3.95 1.04
CA LYS A 53 10.91 -3.55 1.35
C LYS A 53 10.91 -2.39 2.34
N TRP A 54 11.88 -2.40 3.25
CA TRP A 54 12.18 -1.27 4.12
C TRP A 54 12.90 -0.17 3.36
N VAL A 55 12.40 1.05 3.49
CA VAL A 55 13.05 2.28 3.04
C VAL A 55 13.43 3.09 4.26
N TYR A 56 14.63 3.67 4.22
CA TYR A 56 15.19 4.50 5.26
C TYR A 56 15.23 5.95 4.77
N THR A 57 14.85 6.88 5.62
CA THR A 57 14.91 8.32 5.34
C THR A 57 15.09 9.07 6.66
N HIS A 58 15.10 10.41 6.60
CA HIS A 58 15.07 11.27 7.78
C HIS A 58 13.75 12.05 7.79
N ASN A 59 13.19 12.26 8.99
CA ASN A 59 12.06 13.16 9.14
C ASN A 59 12.51 14.64 9.12
N ILE A 60 11.56 15.56 9.22
CA ILE A 60 11.82 17.02 9.20
C ILE A 60 12.77 17.51 10.31
N TYR A 61 12.98 16.72 11.36
CA TYR A 61 13.88 17.03 12.48
C TYR A 61 15.22 16.29 12.36
N GLY A 62 15.52 15.68 11.21
CA GLY A 62 16.76 14.94 10.98
C GLY A 62 16.84 13.60 11.70
N LYS A 63 15.75 13.08 12.29
CA LYS A 63 15.76 11.74 12.91
C LYS A 63 15.64 10.66 11.84
N PRO A 64 16.47 9.61 11.86
CA PRO A 64 16.34 8.49 10.95
C PRO A 64 15.04 7.75 11.23
N VAL A 65 14.30 7.47 10.17
CA VAL A 65 13.04 6.72 10.19
C VAL A 65 13.08 5.66 9.10
N ARG A 66 12.32 4.58 9.31
CA ARG A 66 12.11 3.56 8.30
C ARG A 66 10.64 3.24 8.14
N TYR A 67 10.23 2.98 6.92
CA TYR A 67 8.87 2.54 6.60
C TYR A 67 8.89 1.51 5.48
N LYS A 68 7.79 0.77 5.33
CA LYS A 68 7.66 -0.24 4.28
C LYS A 68 7.04 0.35 3.03
N ARG A 69 7.57 -0.06 1.87
CA ARG A 69 6.89 0.01 0.57
C ARG A 69 6.37 -1.37 0.21
N TYR A 70 5.19 -1.44 -0.39
CA TYR A 70 4.52 -2.64 -0.84
C TYR A 70 4.23 -2.57 -2.34
N TRP A 71 4.34 -3.69 -3.04
CA TRP A 71 4.02 -3.78 -4.47
C TRP A 71 3.51 -5.18 -4.82
N LEU A 72 2.69 -5.25 -5.88
CA LEU A 72 2.30 -6.52 -6.48
C LEU A 72 3.50 -7.15 -7.17
N GLN A 73 3.82 -8.39 -6.80
CA GLN A 73 4.69 -9.23 -7.61
C GLN A 73 3.87 -9.80 -8.75
N LYS A 74 4.42 -9.73 -9.97
CA LYS A 74 3.88 -10.54 -11.07
C LYS A 74 4.07 -12.01 -10.70
N GLU A 75 3.04 -12.82 -10.90
CA GLU A 75 3.21 -14.27 -10.92
C GLU A 75 4.15 -14.61 -12.08
N GLY A 76 5.20 -15.38 -11.77
CA GLY A 76 6.23 -15.95 -12.65
C GLY A 76 6.38 -15.42 -14.08
N GLU A 77 7.52 -14.78 -14.36
CA GLU A 77 8.29 -15.12 -15.57
C GLU A 77 9.16 -16.34 -15.26
#